data_AF-B9TKB3-F1
#
_entry.id   AF-B9TKB3-F1
#
_cell.length_a   1.000
_cell.length_b   1.000
_cell.length_c   1.000
_cell.angle_alpha   90.00
_cell.angle_beta   90.00
_cell.angle_gamma   90.00
#
_symmetry.space_group_name_H-M   'P 1'
#
loop_
_entity.id
_entity.type
_entity.pdbx_description
1 polymer ?
#
loop_
_entity_poly.entity_id
_entity_poly.type
_entity_poly.pdbx_seq_one_letter_code
_entity_poly.pdbx_strand_id
1 'polypeptide(L)'
;GDAAALATLLPAFEAIGARPVRIDPAAKTVYHAAAVFASNYLVTVMDAALRAYEAAGIPADVARELARPLATETLANVLRLGPEAALSGPIARGDATTVARQHAAVTAWDGPTGALYDALATATWDLARRRM
;
A
#
# COMPACT_ATOMS: atom_id res chain seq x y z
N GLY A 1 -16.43 -1.56 23.54
CA GLY A 1 -16.99 -2.66 24.33
C GLY A 1 -18.20 -2.16 25.08
N ASP A 2 -18.74 -2.96 25.99
CA ASP A 2 -19.71 -2.47 26.96
C ASP A 2 -19.06 -1.49 27.96
N ALA A 3 -19.91 -0.82 28.76
CA ALA A 3 -19.47 0.22 29.69
C ALA A 3 -18.53 -0.30 30.78
N ALA A 4 -18.74 -1.52 31.30
CA ALA A 4 -17.95 -2.07 32.40
C ALA A 4 -16.53 -2.43 31.93
N ALA A 5 -16.42 -3.05 30.75
CA ALA A 5 -15.13 -3.34 30.13
C ALA A 5 -14.37 -2.05 29.81
N LEU A 6 -15.04 -1.03 29.27
CA LEU A 6 -14.41 0.25 28.95
C LEU A 6 -13.91 0.98 30.20
N ALA A 7 -14.69 0.98 31.28
CA ALA A 7 -14.29 1.61 32.56
C ALA A 7 -13.02 0.97 33.15
N THR A 8 -12.82 -0.33 32.92
CA THR A 8 -11.65 -1.07 33.41
C THR A 8 -10.45 -0.94 32.47
N LEU A 9 -10.65 -1.07 31.15
CA LEU A 9 -9.56 -1.20 30.19
C LEU A 9 -8.99 0.13 29.69
N LEU A 10 -9.81 1.19 29.61
CA LEU A 10 -9.32 2.49 29.10
C LEU A 10 -8.17 3.05 29.95
N PRO A 11 -8.26 3.10 31.30
CA PRO A 11 -7.14 3.59 32.12
C PRO A 11 -5.88 2.73 31.98
N ALA A 12 -6.04 1.41 31.85
CA ALA A 12 -4.90 0.49 31.67
C ALA A 12 -4.20 0.71 30.32
N PHE A 13 -4.96 0.93 29.25
CA PHE A 13 -4.41 1.24 27.93
C PHE A 13 -3.73 2.62 27.89
N GLU A 14 -4.33 3.62 28.49
CA GLU A 14 -3.74 4.97 28.60
C GLU A 14 -2.43 4.94 29.41
N ALA A 15 -2.37 4.14 30.48
CA ALA A 15 -1.17 3.99 31.31
C ALA A 15 0.04 3.39 30.55
N ILE A 16 -0.17 2.62 29.48
CA ILE A 16 0.90 2.11 28.60
C ILE A 16 1.14 3.01 27.38
N GLY A 17 0.57 4.21 27.35
CA GLY A 17 0.73 5.19 26.28
C GLY A 17 -0.14 4.94 25.06
N ALA A 18 -1.12 4.03 25.13
CA ALA A 18 -2.09 3.87 24.04
C ALA A 18 -3.01 5.08 23.95
N ARG A 19 -3.55 5.32 22.76
CA ARG A 19 -4.57 6.36 22.50
C ARG A 19 -5.85 5.67 22.02
N PRO A 20 -6.76 5.29 22.94
CA PRO A 20 -7.99 4.61 22.55
C PRO A 20 -8.86 5.50 21.66
N VAL A 21 -9.38 4.93 20.57
CA VAL A 21 -10.31 5.60 19.66
C VAL A 21 -11.61 4.82 19.65
N ARG A 22 -12.73 5.52 19.87
CA ARG A 22 -14.07 4.92 19.74
C ARG A 22 -14.46 4.87 18.28
N ILE A 23 -14.93 3.71 17.83
CA ILE A 23 -15.49 3.50 16.50
C ILE A 23 -16.88 2.89 16.62
N ASP A 24 -17.72 3.12 15.61
CA ASP A 24 -19.00 2.42 15.47
C ASP A 24 -18.76 0.91 15.39
N PRO A 25 -19.45 0.08 16.20
CA PRO A 25 -19.40 -1.38 16.08
C PRO A 25 -19.64 -1.89 14.65
N ALA A 26 -20.51 -1.26 13.87
CA ALA A 26 -20.78 -1.61 12.47
C ALA A 26 -19.58 -1.34 11.56
N ALA A 27 -18.71 -0.39 11.92
CA ALA A 27 -17.51 -0.04 11.18
C ALA A 27 -16.28 -0.91 11.52
N LYS A 28 -16.39 -1.88 12.44
CA LYS A 28 -15.27 -2.75 12.83
C LYS A 28 -14.67 -3.49 11.64
N THR A 29 -15.51 -3.99 10.73
CA THR A 29 -15.05 -4.74 9.55
C THR A 29 -14.20 -3.86 8.63
N VAL A 30 -14.65 -2.63 8.33
CA VAL A 30 -13.87 -1.71 7.49
C VAL A 30 -12.60 -1.21 8.19
N TYR A 31 -12.64 -1.01 9.51
CA TYR A 31 -11.45 -0.72 10.31
C TYR A 31 -10.40 -1.85 10.20
N HIS A 32 -10.82 -3.11 10.33
CA HIS A 32 -9.92 -4.25 10.17
C HIS A 32 -9.39 -4.36 8.75
N ALA A 33 -10.23 -4.13 7.73
CA ALA A 33 -9.78 -4.08 6.34
C ALA A 33 -8.75 -2.96 6.11
N ALA A 34 -8.91 -1.79 6.74
CA ALA A 34 -7.92 -0.71 6.66
C ALA A 34 -6.55 -1.15 7.22
N ALA A 35 -6.52 -1.93 8.29
CA ALA A 35 -5.27 -2.51 8.81
C ALA A 35 -4.63 -3.51 7.82
N VAL A 36 -5.45 -4.30 7.11
CA VAL A 36 -4.98 -5.20 6.04
C VAL A 36 -4.36 -4.41 4.89
N PHE A 37 -4.98 -3.29 4.47
CA PHE A 37 -4.36 -2.38 3.49
C PHE A 37 -3.02 -1.83 3.96
N ALA A 38 -2.94 -1.42 5.23
CA ALA A 38 -1.74 -0.84 5.83
C ALA A 38 -0.63 -1.85 6.18
N SER A 39 -0.86 -3.16 5.99
CA SER A 39 0.12 -4.20 6.37
C SER A 39 0.20 -5.34 5.35
N ASN A 40 -0.81 -6.22 5.30
CA ASN A 40 -0.80 -7.40 4.45
C ASN A 40 -0.55 -7.06 2.97
N TYR A 41 -1.25 -6.06 2.43
CA TYR A 41 -1.11 -5.73 1.02
C TYR A 41 0.23 -5.05 0.68
N LEU A 42 0.91 -4.44 1.66
CA LEU A 42 2.30 -4.00 1.46
C LEU A 42 3.21 -5.20 1.18
N VAL A 43 3.03 -6.30 1.91
CA VAL A 43 3.79 -7.55 1.68
C VAL A 43 3.51 -8.08 0.27
N THR A 44 2.24 -8.10 -0.15
CA THR A 44 1.86 -8.58 -1.49
C THR A 44 2.45 -7.71 -2.61
N VAL A 45 2.41 -6.39 -2.48
CA VAL A 45 3.02 -5.47 -3.47
C VAL A 45 4.54 -5.66 -3.53
N MET A 46 5.19 -5.86 -2.37
CA MET A 46 6.62 -6.11 -2.32
C MET A 46 7.01 -7.44 -2.95
N ASP A 47 6.23 -8.51 -2.73
CA ASP A 47 6.45 -9.81 -3.39
C ASP A 47 6.40 -9.68 -4.92
N ALA A 48 5.36 -9.00 -5.44
CA ALA A 48 5.22 -8.76 -6.87
C ALA A 48 6.42 -7.96 -7.44
N ALA A 49 6.88 -6.93 -6.73
CA ALA A 49 8.04 -6.14 -7.14
C ALA A 49 9.34 -6.97 -7.16
N LEU A 50 9.60 -7.77 -6.12
CA LEU A 50 10.81 -8.60 -6.03
C LEU A 50 10.83 -9.69 -7.10
N ARG A 51 9.70 -10.38 -7.32
CA ARG A 51 9.57 -11.36 -8.40
C ARG A 51 9.76 -10.73 -9.78
N ALA A 52 9.28 -9.50 -9.99
CA ALA A 52 9.48 -8.79 -11.25
C ALA A 52 10.95 -8.41 -11.48
N TYR A 53 11.68 -8.02 -10.42
CA TYR A 53 13.14 -7.82 -10.51
C TYR A 53 13.87 -9.13 -10.85
N GLU A 54 13.51 -10.24 -10.19
CA GLU A 54 14.11 -11.55 -10.47
C GLU A 54 13.84 -12.02 -11.92
N ALA A 55 12.63 -11.77 -12.44
CA ALA A 55 12.28 -12.03 -13.83
C ALA A 55 13.08 -11.20 -14.84
N ALA A 56 13.56 -10.02 -14.42
CA ALA A 56 14.48 -9.19 -15.19
C ALA A 56 15.95 -9.64 -15.07
N GLY A 57 16.23 -10.75 -14.39
CA GLY A 57 17.57 -11.31 -14.21
C GLY A 57 18.34 -10.74 -13.02
N ILE A 58 17.68 -10.00 -12.12
CA ILE A 58 18.32 -9.44 -10.93
C ILE A 58 18.34 -10.50 -9.82
N PRO A 59 19.51 -10.81 -9.21
CA PRO A 59 19.59 -11.71 -8.06
C PRO A 59 18.70 -11.26 -6.90
N ALA A 60 18.12 -12.21 -6.15
CA ALA A 60 17.11 -11.91 -5.13
C ALA A 60 17.64 -11.03 -3.97
N ASP A 61 18.91 -11.12 -3.62
CA ASP A 61 19.57 -10.22 -2.66
C ASP A 61 19.66 -8.79 -3.21
N VAL A 62 20.13 -8.63 -4.44
CA VAL A 62 20.21 -7.34 -5.13
C VAL A 62 18.82 -6.72 -5.35
N ALA A 63 17.81 -7.53 -5.69
CA ALA A 63 16.43 -7.07 -5.84
C ALA A 63 15.89 -6.43 -4.55
N ARG A 64 16.20 -7.02 -3.39
CA ARG A 64 15.83 -6.46 -2.09
C ARG A 64 16.58 -5.16 -1.80
N GLU A 65 17.84 -5.06 -2.18
CA GLU A 65 18.64 -3.83 -2.03
C GLU A 65 18.09 -2.69 -2.90
N LEU A 66 17.69 -2.97 -4.14
CA LEU A 66 17.07 -2.00 -5.05
C LEU A 66 15.70 -1.55 -4.54
N ALA A 67 14.87 -2.49 -4.09
CA ALA A 67 13.49 -2.20 -3.66
C ALA A 67 13.42 -1.46 -2.33
N ARG A 68 14.35 -1.73 -1.40
CA ARG A 68 14.35 -1.16 -0.04
C ARG A 68 14.21 0.36 -0.02
N PRO A 69 15.12 1.17 -0.59
CA PRO A 69 15.03 2.62 -0.49
C PRO A 69 13.77 3.17 -1.14
N LEU A 70 13.32 2.59 -2.26
CA LEU A 70 12.09 3.00 -2.95
C LEU A 70 10.86 2.79 -2.05
N ALA A 71 10.74 1.61 -1.45
CA ALA A 71 9.59 1.27 -0.60
C ALA A 71 9.58 2.09 0.70
N THR A 72 10.72 2.22 1.38
CA THR A 72 10.81 2.97 2.64
C THR A 72 10.54 4.45 2.45
N GLU A 73 11.11 5.05 1.39
CA GLU A 73 10.90 6.47 1.10
C GLU A 73 9.46 6.74 0.66
N THR A 74 8.87 5.85 -0.14
CA THR A 74 7.46 5.97 -0.53
C THR A 74 6.53 5.93 0.68
N LEU A 75 6.73 4.97 1.60
CA LEU A 75 5.94 4.87 2.81
C LEU A 75 6.12 6.11 3.70
N ALA A 76 7.36 6.56 3.90
CA ALA A 76 7.65 7.77 4.67
C ALA A 76 6.96 9.00 4.08
N ASN A 77 6.98 9.15 2.75
CA ASN A 77 6.31 10.25 2.07
C ASN A 77 4.80 10.18 2.17
N VAL A 78 4.19 9.01 2.06
CA VAL A 78 2.74 8.85 2.26
C VAL A 78 2.32 9.26 3.67
N LEU A 79 3.06 8.84 4.69
CA LEU A 79 2.77 9.18 6.09
C LEU A 79 3.00 10.65 6.41
N ARG A 80 3.96 11.29 5.74
CA ARG A 80 4.34 12.70 5.96
C ARG A 80 3.52 13.70 5.14
N LEU A 81 3.22 13.38 3.89
CA LEU A 81 2.61 14.29 2.91
C LEU A 81 1.16 13.93 2.56
N GLY A 82 0.72 12.72 2.90
CA GLY A 82 -0.53 12.15 2.39
C GLY A 82 -0.35 11.47 1.02
N PRO A 83 -1.26 10.54 0.67
CA PRO A 83 -1.14 9.72 -0.54
C PRO A 83 -1.24 10.56 -1.82
N GLU A 84 -2.11 11.59 -1.85
CA GLU A 84 -2.19 12.47 -3.00
C GLU A 84 -0.83 13.10 -3.25
N ALA A 85 -0.21 13.81 -2.31
CA ALA A 85 1.05 14.51 -2.53
C ALA A 85 2.29 13.60 -2.67
N ALA A 86 2.26 12.39 -2.11
CA ALA A 86 3.37 11.44 -2.21
C ALA A 86 3.48 10.73 -3.57
N LEU A 87 2.38 10.62 -4.32
CA LEU A 87 2.36 9.89 -5.59
C LEU A 87 3.35 10.46 -6.64
N SER A 88 4.16 9.60 -7.25
CA SER A 88 5.10 9.97 -8.30
C SER A 88 5.07 8.96 -9.46
N GLY A 89 6.02 9.04 -10.38
CA GLY A 89 6.11 8.10 -11.51
C GLY A 89 5.20 8.44 -12.70
N PRO A 90 5.00 7.49 -13.64
CA PRO A 90 4.35 7.75 -14.91
C PRO A 90 2.86 8.13 -14.76
N ILE A 91 2.12 7.48 -13.85
CA ILE A 91 0.71 7.81 -13.57
C ILE A 91 0.57 9.24 -13.07
N ALA A 92 1.42 9.69 -12.14
CA ALA A 92 1.39 11.04 -11.59
C ALA A 92 1.60 12.13 -12.66
N ARG A 93 2.26 11.80 -13.78
CA ARG A 93 2.55 12.73 -14.89
C ARG A 93 1.66 12.50 -16.13
N GLY A 94 0.69 11.60 -16.08
CA GLY A 94 -0.19 11.33 -17.22
C GLY A 94 0.42 10.47 -18.33
N ASP A 95 1.54 9.77 -18.07
CA ASP A 95 2.22 8.94 -19.08
C ASP A 95 1.54 7.56 -19.22
N ALA A 96 0.37 7.54 -19.85
CA ALA A 96 -0.41 6.34 -20.10
C ALA A 96 0.32 5.34 -21.02
N THR A 97 1.18 5.83 -21.93
CA THR A 97 1.95 4.98 -22.85
C THR A 97 2.95 4.11 -22.10
N THR A 98 3.70 4.69 -21.16
CA THR A 98 4.63 3.91 -20.32
C THR A 98 3.88 2.89 -19.46
N VAL A 99 2.75 3.29 -18.85
CA VAL A 99 1.93 2.39 -18.01
C VAL A 99 1.40 1.22 -18.82
N ALA A 100 0.91 1.45 -20.05
CA ALA A 100 0.41 0.40 -20.93
C ALA A 100 1.52 -0.60 -21.32
N ARG A 101 2.72 -0.11 -21.63
CA ARG A 101 3.88 -0.97 -21.95
C ARG A 101 4.30 -1.81 -20.75
N GLN A 102 4.33 -1.23 -19.55
CA GLN A 102 4.63 -1.93 -18.31
C GLN A 102 3.59 -3.01 -18.01
N HIS A 103 2.31 -2.68 -18.12
CA HIS A 103 1.21 -3.65 -17.94
C HIS A 103 1.36 -4.82 -18.92
N ALA A 104 1.55 -4.55 -20.22
CA ALA A 104 1.72 -5.60 -21.21
C ALA A 104 2.92 -6.53 -20.90
N ALA A 105 4.05 -5.95 -20.46
CA ALA A 105 5.23 -6.73 -20.10
C ALA A 105 4.98 -7.63 -18.87
N VAL A 106 4.37 -7.09 -17.81
CA VAL A 106 4.06 -7.86 -16.59
C VAL A 106 3.03 -8.95 -16.88
N THR A 107 1.99 -8.65 -17.66
CA THR A 107 0.96 -9.62 -18.06
C THR A 107 1.52 -10.76 -18.91
N ALA A 108 2.46 -10.47 -19.81
CA ALA A 108 3.11 -11.48 -20.63
C ALA A 108 4.04 -12.39 -19.81
N TRP A 109 4.66 -11.86 -18.75
CA TRP A 109 5.51 -12.62 -17.84
C TRP A 109 4.71 -13.46 -16.84
N ASP A 110 3.72 -12.87 -16.17
CA ASP A 110 2.88 -13.52 -15.18
C ASP A 110 1.46 -12.90 -15.17
N GLY A 111 0.48 -13.63 -15.71
CA GLY A 111 -0.90 -13.16 -15.85
C GLY A 111 -1.54 -12.68 -14.54
N PRO A 112 -1.44 -13.42 -13.41
CA PRO A 112 -1.93 -12.96 -12.12
C PRO A 112 -1.28 -11.66 -11.64
N THR A 113 0.04 -11.49 -11.80
CA THR A 113 0.71 -10.21 -11.46
C THR A 113 0.27 -9.09 -12.41
N GLY A 114 0.00 -9.40 -13.68
CA GLY A 114 -0.62 -8.48 -14.63
C GLY A 114 -1.98 -7.96 -14.17
N ALA A 115 -2.86 -8.84 -13.70
CA ALA A 115 -4.16 -8.47 -13.14
C ALA A 115 -4.04 -7.61 -11.87
N LEU A 116 -3.07 -7.91 -11.00
CA LEU A 116 -2.75 -7.07 -9.85
C LEU A 116 -2.26 -5.67 -10.29
N TYR A 117 -1.38 -5.61 -11.29
CA TYR A 117 -0.88 -4.36 -11.86
C TYR A 117 -2.04 -3.50 -12.39
N ASP A 118 -2.97 -4.08 -13.15
CA ASP A 118 -4.12 -3.37 -13.70
C ASP A 118 -5.06 -2.81 -12.61
N ALA A 119 -5.35 -3.61 -11.58
CA ALA A 119 -6.17 -3.19 -10.45
C ALA A 119 -5.51 -2.02 -9.68
N LEU A 120 -4.21 -2.10 -9.43
CA LEU A 120 -3.46 -1.03 -8.78
C LEU A 120 -3.33 0.21 -9.67
N ALA A 121 -3.10 0.04 -10.98
CA ALA A 121 -2.99 1.15 -11.92
C ALA A 121 -4.30 1.94 -12.01
N THR A 122 -5.44 1.25 -12.12
CA THR A 122 -6.78 1.87 -12.09
C THR A 122 -6.98 2.68 -10.81
N ALA A 123 -6.74 2.09 -9.64
CA ALA A 123 -6.88 2.79 -8.37
C ALA A 123 -5.90 3.97 -8.23
N THR A 124 -4.71 3.88 -8.82
CA THR A 124 -3.68 4.93 -8.79
C THR A 124 -4.02 6.09 -9.73
N TRP A 125 -4.65 5.82 -10.87
CA TRP A 125 -5.22 6.88 -11.73
C TRP A 125 -6.31 7.66 -10.99
N ASP A 126 -7.17 6.98 -10.24
CA ASP A 126 -8.19 7.62 -9.42
C ASP A 126 -7.57 8.51 -8.34
N LEU A 127 -6.49 8.05 -7.70
CA LEU A 127 -5.71 8.85 -6.76
C LEU A 127 -5.07 10.07 -7.43
N ALA A 128 -4.46 9.91 -8.61
CA ALA A 128 -3.82 11.00 -9.33
C ALA A 128 -4.83 12.10 -9.71
N ARG A 129 -6.06 11.72 -10.08
CA ARG A 129 -7.13 12.67 -10.41
C ARG A 129 -7.57 13.54 -9.24
N ARG A 130 -7.33 13.14 -7.99
CA ARG A 130 -7.64 13.97 -6.80
C ARG A 130 -6.72 15.19 -6.64
N ARG A 131 -5.60 15.23 -7.38
CA ARG A 131 -4.69 16.39 -7.40
C ARG A 131 -5.16 17.51 -8.33
N MET A 132 -6.10 17.22 -9.22
CA MET A 132 -6.66 18.18 -10.19
C MET A 132 -7.83 18.93 -9.56
#